data_AF-A0A3D0HGZ9-F1
#
_entry.id   AF-A0A3D0HGZ9-F1
#
_cell.length_a   1.000
_cell.length_b   1.000
_cell.length_c   1.000
_cell.angle_alpha   90.00
_cell.angle_beta   90.00
_cell.angle_gamma   90.00
#
_symmetry.space_group_name_H-M   'P 1'
#
loop_
_entity.id
_entity.type
_entity.pdbx_description
1 polymer ?
#
loop_
_entity_poly.entity_id
_entity_poly.type
_entity_poly.pdbx_seq_one_letter_code
_entity_poly.pdbx_strand_id
1 'polypeptide(L)'
;TRLPKPCPFHELTLTEALQLKKPVAYLVGTPAHCSTGTCTPALNQLIGVARTVGDRATFVHAEVYSDKAATVVAPAVKAFAMTFEPTLFIVDANSKIIDRLDAVFDAQEISEALMRAGVATS
;
A
#
# COMPACT_ATOMS: atom_id res chain seq x y z
N THR A 1 -18.12 -19.66 -6.15
CA THR A 1 -16.80 -19.09 -5.85
C THR A 1 -16.97 -17.60 -5.61
N ARG A 2 -16.55 -17.07 -4.46
CA ARG A 2 -16.65 -15.62 -4.20
C ARG A 2 -15.60 -14.95 -5.09
N LEU A 3 -16.03 -14.24 -6.12
CA LEU A 3 -15.14 -13.36 -6.90
C LEU A 3 -14.36 -12.48 -5.91
N PRO A 4 -13.03 -12.36 -6.02
CA PRO A 4 -12.31 -11.41 -5.19
C PRO A 4 -12.92 -10.03 -5.48
N LYS A 5 -13.36 -9.32 -4.42
CA LYS A 5 -13.75 -7.93 -4.59
C LYS A 5 -12.57 -7.18 -5.20
N PRO A 6 -12.79 -6.29 -6.19
CA PRO A 6 -11.72 -5.45 -6.72
C PRO A 6 -11.00 -4.72 -5.59
N CYS A 7 -9.68 -4.54 -5.73
CA CYS A 7 -8.90 -3.72 -4.80
C CYS A 7 -9.49 -2.29 -4.78
N PRO A 8 -9.78 -1.71 -3.59
CA PRO A 8 -10.38 -0.38 -3.49
C PRO A 8 -9.35 0.76 -3.60
N PHE A 9 -8.05 0.46 -3.75
CA PHE A 9 -6.96 1.45 -3.63
C PHE A 9 -6.37 1.89 -4.98
N HIS A 10 -7.14 1.78 -6.06
CA HIS A 10 -6.72 2.10 -7.44
C HIS A 10 -7.34 3.43 -7.95
N GLU A 11 -8.08 4.14 -7.10
CA GLU A 11 -8.76 5.40 -7.48
C GLU A 11 -7.81 6.59 -7.57
N LEU A 12 -6.68 6.56 -6.85
CA LEU A 12 -5.69 7.63 -6.81
C LEU A 12 -4.31 7.08 -7.12
N THR A 13 -3.53 7.87 -7.86
CA THR A 13 -2.08 7.70 -7.93
C THR A 13 -1.41 8.18 -6.64
N LEU A 14 -0.17 7.74 -6.39
CA LEU A 14 0.63 8.26 -5.27
C LEU A 14 0.78 9.79 -5.35
N THR A 15 1.01 10.33 -6.55
CA THR A 15 1.18 11.79 -6.74
C THR A 15 -0.08 12.56 -6.34
N GLU A 16 -1.28 12.08 -6.71
CA GLU A 16 -2.55 12.70 -6.30
C GLU A 16 -2.77 12.57 -4.79
N ALA A 17 -2.50 11.39 -4.20
CA ALA A 17 -2.63 11.16 -2.77
C ALA A 17 -1.76 12.13 -1.94
N LEU A 18 -0.51 12.38 -2.38
CA LEU A 18 0.40 13.31 -1.70
C LEU A 18 -0.08 14.77 -1.74
N GLN A 19 -0.90 15.16 -2.72
CA GLN A 19 -1.49 16.51 -2.78
C GLN A 19 -2.59 16.73 -1.74
N LEU A 20 -3.20 15.65 -1.22
CA LEU A 20 -4.28 15.75 -0.22
C LEU A 20 -3.80 16.19 1.16
N LYS A 21 -2.48 16.25 1.40
CA LYS A 21 -1.87 16.62 2.70
C LYS A 21 -2.41 15.81 3.87
N LYS A 22 -2.69 14.53 3.61
CA LYS A 22 -3.00 13.50 4.59
C LYS A 22 -1.90 12.45 4.58
N PRO A 23 -1.68 11.72 5.70
CA PRO A 23 -0.82 10.55 5.67
C PRO A 23 -1.24 9.55 4.59
N VAL A 24 -0.28 8.90 3.94
CA VAL A 24 -0.50 7.95 2.85
C VAL A 24 0.07 6.59 3.21
N ALA A 25 -0.74 5.55 3.07
CA ALA A 25 -0.30 4.16 3.06
C ALA A 25 -0.20 3.69 1.60
N TYR A 26 1.03 3.50 1.10
CA TYR A 26 1.30 3.17 -0.29
C TYR A 26 1.84 1.74 -0.41
N LEU A 27 0.99 0.82 -0.84
CA LEU A 27 1.34 -0.59 -1.04
C LEU A 27 1.85 -0.79 -2.47
N VAL A 28 3.04 -1.35 -2.60
CA VAL A 28 3.56 -1.87 -3.87
C VAL A 28 3.63 -3.38 -3.78
N GLY A 29 2.86 -4.07 -4.63
CA GLY A 29 2.83 -5.53 -4.66
C GLY A 29 1.79 -6.04 -5.64
N THR A 30 1.86 -7.33 -5.98
CA THR A 30 1.13 -7.85 -7.15
C THR A 30 0.26 -9.06 -6.80
N PRO A 31 -0.86 -8.91 -6.07
CA PRO A 31 -1.65 -10.02 -5.54
C PRO A 31 -1.98 -11.14 -6.55
N ALA A 32 -2.19 -10.79 -7.83
CA ALA A 32 -2.50 -11.76 -8.89
C ALA A 32 -1.29 -12.55 -9.42
N HIS A 33 -0.07 -12.03 -9.29
CA HIS A 33 1.15 -12.61 -9.85
C HIS A 33 2.26 -12.85 -8.79
N CYS A 34 1.96 -12.60 -7.52
CA CYS A 34 2.89 -12.71 -6.41
C CYS A 34 3.35 -14.16 -6.23
N SER A 35 4.65 -14.40 -6.42
CA SER A 35 5.22 -15.76 -6.37
C SER A 35 5.31 -16.34 -4.95
N THR A 36 5.41 -15.48 -3.94
CA THR A 36 5.53 -15.85 -2.52
C THR A 36 4.17 -15.99 -1.82
N GLY A 37 3.09 -15.53 -2.46
CA GLY A 37 1.75 -15.54 -1.87
C GLY A 37 1.52 -14.53 -0.74
N THR A 38 2.49 -13.67 -0.41
CA THR A 38 2.40 -12.70 0.72
C THR A 38 1.63 -11.43 0.36
N CYS A 39 1.54 -11.08 -0.92
CA CYS A 39 0.87 -9.87 -1.40
C CYS A 39 -0.64 -9.84 -1.09
N THR A 40 -1.33 -10.99 -1.22
CA THR A 40 -2.77 -11.07 -0.94
C THR A 40 -3.10 -10.88 0.55
N PRO A 41 -2.43 -11.58 1.49
CA PRO A 41 -2.55 -11.29 2.92
C PRO A 41 -2.27 -9.83 3.27
N ALA A 42 -1.17 -9.25 2.77
CA ALA A 42 -0.81 -7.85 3.01
C ALA A 42 -1.91 -6.87 2.58
N LEU A 43 -2.46 -7.03 1.36
CA LEU A 43 -3.57 -6.21 0.88
C LEU A 43 -4.81 -6.38 1.76
N ASN A 44 -5.12 -7.60 2.22
CA ASN A 44 -6.26 -7.83 3.11
C ASN A 44 -6.12 -7.14 4.46
N GLN A 45 -4.91 -7.16 5.06
CA GLN A 45 -4.63 -6.44 6.30
C GLN A 45 -4.81 -4.92 6.11
N LEU A 46 -4.28 -4.38 5.00
CA LEU A 46 -4.42 -2.96 4.68
C LEU A 46 -5.88 -2.54 4.46
N ILE A 47 -6.69 -3.36 3.77
CA ILE A 47 -8.14 -3.14 3.63
C ILE A 47 -8.84 -3.14 4.98
N GLY A 48 -8.43 -4.02 5.90
CA GLY A 48 -8.93 -4.05 7.27
C GLY A 48 -8.67 -2.73 7.99
N VAL A 49 -7.42 -2.28 7.99
CA VAL A 49 -7.00 -1.03 8.65
C VAL A 49 -7.66 0.19 8.01
N ALA A 50 -7.76 0.24 6.68
CA ALA A 50 -8.38 1.36 5.97
C ALA A 50 -9.84 1.60 6.38
N ARG A 51 -10.59 0.52 6.69
CA ARG A 51 -11.98 0.64 7.18
C ARG A 51 -12.06 1.32 8.55
N THR A 52 -11.09 1.07 9.41
CA THR A 52 -11.02 1.67 10.75
C THR A 52 -10.49 3.11 10.70
N VAL A 53 -9.44 3.34 9.90
CA VAL A 53 -8.80 4.65 9.74
C VAL A 53 -9.72 5.64 9.03
N GLY A 54 -10.49 5.18 8.04
CA GLY A 54 -11.40 6.02 7.28
C GLY A 54 -10.64 7.09 6.50
N ASP A 55 -11.16 8.32 6.51
CA ASP A 55 -10.65 9.44 5.73
C ASP A 55 -9.42 10.14 6.35
N ARG A 56 -8.94 9.66 7.50
CA ARG A 56 -7.75 10.23 8.19
C ARG A 56 -6.43 9.92 7.49
N ALA A 57 -6.41 8.93 6.60
CA ALA A 57 -5.28 8.61 5.73
C ALA A 57 -5.77 8.25 4.33
N THR A 58 -4.89 8.35 3.34
CA THR A 58 -5.12 7.90 1.97
C THR A 58 -4.43 6.57 1.73
N PHE A 59 -5.09 5.66 1.02
CA PHE A 59 -4.59 4.31 0.76
C PHE A 59 -4.45 4.13 -0.75
N VAL A 60 -3.25 3.76 -1.20
CA VAL A 60 -2.92 3.59 -2.61
C VAL A 60 -2.24 2.23 -2.81
N HIS A 61 -2.65 1.50 -3.84
CA HIS A 61 -2.01 0.26 -4.25
C HIS A 61 -1.48 0.38 -5.68
N ALA A 62 -0.19 0.13 -5.85
CA ALA A 62 0.45 0.00 -7.15
C ALA A 62 0.89 -1.45 -7.39
N GLU A 63 0.62 -1.95 -8.59
CA GLU A 63 1.13 -3.24 -9.07
C GLU A 63 2.63 -3.12 -9.41
N VAL A 64 3.41 -4.21 -9.28
CA VAL A 64 4.84 -4.19 -9.68
C VAL A 64 5.04 -4.21 -11.19
N TYR A 65 4.00 -4.56 -11.94
CA TYR A 65 3.99 -4.56 -13.40
C TYR A 65 3.01 -3.52 -13.95
N SER A 66 3.41 -2.88 -15.04
CA SER A 66 2.60 -1.89 -15.77
C SER A 66 1.68 -2.51 -16.82
N ASP A 67 1.86 -3.80 -17.11
CA ASP A 67 1.07 -4.59 -18.05
C ASP A 67 0.48 -5.84 -17.38
N LYS A 68 -0.66 -6.30 -17.91
CA LYS A 68 -1.36 -7.48 -17.38
C LYS A 68 -0.62 -8.80 -17.60
N ALA A 69 0.35 -8.84 -18.53
CA ALA A 69 1.14 -10.04 -18.79
C ALA A 69 2.33 -10.16 -17.84
N ALA A 70 2.51 -9.20 -16.92
CA ALA A 70 3.61 -9.17 -15.95
C ALA A 70 4.99 -9.16 -16.61
N THR A 71 5.17 -8.38 -17.68
CA THR A 71 6.40 -8.34 -18.48
C THR A 71 7.19 -7.05 -18.35
N VAL A 72 6.54 -5.95 -17.96
CA VAL A 72 7.10 -4.61 -17.88
C VAL A 72 6.99 -4.10 -16.45
N VAL A 73 8.12 -4.07 -15.75
CA VAL A 73 8.24 -3.55 -14.39
C VAL A 73 7.79 -2.09 -14.31
N ALA A 74 6.87 -1.80 -13.38
CA ALA A 74 6.27 -0.49 -13.17
C ALA A 74 7.31 0.54 -12.69
N PRO A 75 7.14 1.83 -13.01
CA PRO A 75 8.05 2.90 -12.56
C PRO A 75 8.27 2.94 -11.05
N ALA A 76 7.27 2.57 -10.25
CA ALA A 76 7.34 2.54 -8.79
C ALA A 76 8.46 1.62 -8.27
N VAL A 77 8.59 0.41 -8.83
CA VAL A 77 9.61 -0.56 -8.43
C VAL A 77 11.01 0.01 -8.67
N LYS A 78 11.22 0.68 -9.79
CA LYS A 78 12.49 1.32 -10.14
C LYS A 78 12.77 2.52 -9.23
N ALA A 79 11.77 3.37 -8.99
CA ALA A 79 11.90 4.58 -8.17
C ALA A 79 12.29 4.28 -6.72
N PHE A 80 11.76 3.18 -6.16
CA PHE A 80 12.06 2.74 -4.80
C PHE A 80 13.16 1.67 -4.72
N ALA A 81 13.82 1.36 -5.84
CA ALA A 81 14.85 0.31 -5.95
C ALA A 81 14.43 -1.03 -5.31
N MET A 82 13.16 -1.42 -5.50
CA MET A 82 12.59 -2.60 -4.88
C MET A 82 13.15 -3.88 -5.49
N THR A 83 13.51 -4.82 -4.62
CA THR A 83 14.03 -6.15 -5.01
C THR A 83 13.10 -7.30 -4.61
N PHE A 84 12.02 -6.99 -3.88
CA PHE A 84 11.01 -7.95 -3.44
C PHE A 84 9.64 -7.27 -3.29
N GLU A 85 8.60 -8.08 -3.11
CA GLU A 85 7.22 -7.65 -2.86
C GLU A 85 6.55 -8.52 -1.78
N PRO A 86 5.49 -8.02 -1.12
CA PRO A 86 5.02 -6.62 -1.12
C PRO A 86 5.86 -5.72 -0.21
N THR A 87 5.81 -4.42 -0.46
CA THR A 87 6.30 -3.38 0.45
C THR A 87 5.22 -2.34 0.66
N LEU A 88 5.00 -1.95 1.92
CA LEU A 88 4.11 -0.87 2.31
C LEU A 88 4.94 0.33 2.80
N PHE A 89 4.83 1.46 2.12
CA PHE A 89 5.41 2.72 2.57
C PHE A 89 4.37 3.53 3.34
N ILE A 90 4.76 4.07 4.48
CA ILE A 90 3.95 5.03 5.24
C ILE A 90 4.58 6.41 5.09
N VAL A 91 3.78 7.35 4.60
CA VAL A 91 4.18 8.74 4.34
C VAL A 91 3.33 9.66 5.20
N ASP A 92 3.94 10.68 5.83
CA ASP A 92 3.20 11.70 6.58
C ASP A 92 2.55 12.75 5.67
N ALA A 93 1.78 13.67 6.26
CA ALA A 93 1.15 14.78 5.56
C ALA A 93 2.14 15.76 4.89
N ASN A 94 3.42 15.71 5.26
CA ASN A 94 4.51 16.52 4.69
C ASN A 94 5.25 15.78 3.57
N SER A 95 4.73 14.65 3.09
CA SER A 95 5.34 13.82 2.05
C SER A 95 6.68 13.18 2.45
N LYS A 96 6.92 12.99 3.75
CA LYS A 96 8.09 12.28 4.26
C LYS A 96 7.75 10.82 4.56
N ILE A 97 8.59 9.89 4.10
CA ILE A 97 8.49 8.48 4.51
C ILE A 97 8.81 8.38 6.00
N ILE A 98 7.84 7.91 6.77
CA ILE A 98 7.96 7.69 8.21
C ILE A 98 8.27 6.22 8.50
N ASP A 99 7.78 5.32 7.67
CA ASP A 99 7.99 3.89 7.87
C ASP A 99 7.92 3.08 6.57
N ARG A 100 8.43 1.84 6.64
CA ARG A 100 8.37 0.84 5.59
C ARG A 100 8.19 -0.55 6.19
N LEU A 101 7.14 -1.26 5.76
CA LEU A 101 6.89 -2.65 6.13
C LEU A 101 7.11 -3.55 4.92
N ASP A 102 7.84 -4.64 5.11
CA ASP A 102 8.41 -5.45 4.05
C ASP A 102 7.94 -6.92 4.15
N ALA A 103 7.53 -7.51 3.03
CA ALA A 103 7.14 -8.90 2.84
C ALA A 103 5.93 -9.39 3.65
N VAL A 104 6.02 -9.44 4.97
CA VAL A 104 4.97 -9.95 5.86
C VAL A 104 4.76 -8.93 6.98
N PHE A 105 3.53 -8.47 7.11
CA PHE A 105 3.10 -7.56 8.16
C PHE A 105 1.61 -7.72 8.46
N ASP A 106 1.20 -7.38 9.67
CA ASP A 106 -0.18 -7.46 10.14
C ASP A 106 -0.88 -6.10 10.31
N ALA A 107 -2.17 -6.13 10.69
CA ALA A 107 -2.95 -4.92 10.89
C ALA A 107 -2.44 -4.04 12.05
N GLN A 108 -1.83 -4.63 13.07
CA GLN A 108 -1.28 -3.89 14.20
C GLN A 108 -0.06 -3.09 13.75
N GLU A 109 0.87 -3.72 13.04
CA GLU A 109 2.07 -3.05 12.51
C GLU A 109 1.71 -1.89 11.57
N ILE A 110 0.72 -2.09 10.68
CA ILE A 110 0.22 -1.02 9.80
C ILE A 110 -0.37 0.14 10.63
N SER A 111 -1.18 -0.17 11.64
CA SER A 111 -1.83 0.84 12.47
C SER A 111 -0.80 1.64 13.27
N GLU A 112 0.21 0.99 13.84
CA GLU A 112 1.30 1.63 14.55
C GLU A 112 2.14 2.53 13.65
N ALA A 113 2.43 2.09 12.43
CA ALA A 113 3.15 2.90 11.46
C ALA A 113 2.34 4.14 11.05
N LEU A 114 1.02 4.01 10.88
CA LEU A 114 0.12 5.15 10.64
C LEU A 114 0.04 6.11 11.83
N MET A 115 0.04 5.60 13.07
CA MET A 115 0.13 6.44 14.26
C MET A 115 1.43 7.26 14.30
N ARG A 116 2.57 6.64 13.94
CA ARG A 116 3.85 7.37 13.80
C ARG A 116 3.77 8.49 12.74
N ALA A 117 2.94 8.32 11.71
CA ALA A 117 2.69 9.34 10.69
C ALA A 117 1.61 10.38 11.07
N GLY A 118 1.10 10.35 12.31
CA GLY A 118 0.13 11.33 12.83
C GLY A 118 -1.33 10.96 12.62
N VAL A 119 -1.64 9.73 12.22
CA VAL A 119 -3.03 9.23 12.15
C VAL A 119 -3.47 8.84 13.55
N ALA A 120 -4.34 9.63 14.17
CA ALA A 120 -4.99 9.21 15.41
C ALA A 120 -5.85 7.97 15.13
N THR A 121 -5.58 6.84 15.78
CA THR A 121 -6.48 5.68 15.78
C THR A 121 -7.47 5.86 16.93
N SER A 122 -8.77 5.78 16.63
CA SER A 122 -9.84 5.93 17.63
C SER A 122 -9.88 4.77 18.59
#